data_AF-U1WQK4-F1
#
_entry.id   AF-U1WQK4-F1
#
_cell.length_a   1.000
_cell.length_b   1.000
_cell.length_c   1.000
_cell.angle_alpha   90.00
_cell.angle_beta   90.00
_cell.angle_gamma   90.00
#
_symmetry.space_group_name_H-M   'P 1'
#
loop_
_entity.id
_entity.type
_entity.pdbx_description
1 polymer ?
#
loop_
_entity_poly.entity_id
_entity_poly.type
_entity_poly.pdbx_seq_one_letter_code
_entity_poly.pdbx_strand_id
1 'polypeptide(L)' 'MAKKALSFRFPEEFVTFLRTWSFVTEKDQRILLEEAFGEYAERRPEVKEKVKRIMENLE' A
#
# COMPACT_ATOMS: atom_id res chain seq x y z
N MET A 1 20.51 -1.93 -8.52
CA MET A 1 20.55 -1.78 -7.05
C MET A 1 19.61 -2.81 -6.43
N ALA A 2 20.07 -3.60 -5.46
CA ALA A 2 19.17 -4.53 -4.76
C ALA A 2 18.07 -3.71 -4.06
N LYS A 3 16.80 -3.94 -4.40
CA LYS A 3 15.66 -3.31 -3.73
C LYS A 3 15.73 -3.74 -2.27
N LYS A 4 16.11 -2.83 -1.37
CA LYS A 4 16.12 -3.10 0.07
C LYS A 4 14.72 -3.53 0.48
N ALA A 5 14.60 -4.66 1.17
CA ALA A 5 13.33 -5.06 1.75
C ALA A 5 12.90 -3.98 2.76
N LEU A 6 11.71 -3.41 2.54
CA LEU A 6 11.10 -2.46 3.45
C LEU A 6 10.18 -3.22 4.40
N SER A 7 10.24 -2.91 5.69
CA SER A 7 9.35 -3.45 6.70
C SER A 7 8.53 -2.31 7.33
N PHE A 8 7.22 -2.51 7.39
CA PHE A 8 6.27 -1.58 8.01
C PHE A 8 5.60 -2.29 9.19
N ARG A 9 5.48 -1.60 10.31
CA ARG A 9 4.78 -2.11 11.50
C ARG A 9 3.36 -1.55 11.50
N PHE A 10 2.39 -2.43 11.71
CA PHE A 10 0.98 -2.09 11.79
C PHE A 10 0.39 -2.53 13.14
N PRO A 11 -0.71 -1.89 13.59
CA PRO A 11 -1.47 -2.38 14.73
C PRO A 11 -1.96 -3.82 14.53
N GLU A 12 -2.03 -4.59 15.61
CA GLU A 12 -2.40 -6.01 15.58
C GLU A 12 -3.78 -6.26 14.95
N GLU A 13 -4.74 -5.40 15.25
CA GLU A 13 -6.10 -5.46 14.68
C GLU A 13 -6.07 -5.36 13.15
N PHE A 14 -5.31 -4.40 12.61
CA PHE A 14 -5.15 -4.25 11.16
C PHE A 14 -4.49 -5.48 10.53
N VAL A 15 -3.46 -6.03 11.18
CA VAL A 15 -2.78 -7.25 10.69
C VAL A 15 -3.74 -8.43 10.67
N THR A 16 -4.62 -8.54 11.67
CA THR A 16 -5.65 -9.57 11.72
C THR A 16 -6.63 -9.43 10.55
N PHE A 17 -7.16 -8.23 10.32
CA PHE A 17 -8.03 -7.97 9.17
C PHE A 17 -7.36 -8.28 7.83
N LEU A 18 -6.13 -7.83 7.62
CA LEU A 18 -5.39 -8.07 6.37
C LEU A 18 -5.18 -9.56 6.11
N ARG A 19 -4.85 -10.35 7.14
CA ARG A 19 -4.73 -11.81 7.04
C ARG A 19 -6.05 -12.48 6.70
N THR A 20 -7.14 -12.08 7.37
CA THR A 20 -8.47 -12.61 7.08
C THR A 20 -8.92 -12.28 5.67
N TRP A 21 -8.71 -11.06 5.20
CA TRP A 21 -9.00 -10.68 3.81
C TRP A 21 -8.18 -11.49 2.83
N SER A 22 -6.87 -11.61 3.05
CA SER A 22 -5.99 -12.43 2.22
C SER A 22 -6.48 -13.87 2.11
N PHE A 23 -6.95 -14.45 3.21
CA PHE A 23 -7.54 -15.79 3.23
C PHE A 23 -8.85 -15.87 2.43
N VAL A 24 -9.78 -14.93 2.65
CA VAL A 24 -11.11 -14.95 2.02
C VAL A 24 -11.04 -14.66 0.52
N THR A 25 -10.14 -13.76 0.09
CA THR A 25 -10.02 -13.36 -1.32
C THR A 25 -9.00 -14.18 -2.10
N GLU A 26 -8.29 -15.10 -1.43
CA GLU A 26 -7.16 -15.87 -2.01
C GLU A 26 -6.09 -14.96 -2.64
N LYS A 27 -5.92 -13.74 -2.12
CA LYS A 27 -4.94 -12.76 -2.61
C LYS A 27 -3.80 -12.63 -1.61
N ASP A 28 -2.59 -12.38 -2.11
CA ASP A 28 -1.46 -12.03 -1.26
C ASP A 28 -1.72 -10.71 -0.52
N GLN A 29 -1.29 -10.62 0.74
CA GLN A 29 -1.45 -9.42 1.57
C GLN A 29 -0.84 -8.18 0.91
N ARG A 30 0.28 -8.33 0.18
CA ARG A 30 0.90 -7.23 -0.57
C ARG A 30 -0.01 -6.72 -1.67
N ILE A 31 -0.63 -7.62 -2.44
CA ILE A 31 -1.54 -7.24 -3.52
C ILE A 31 -2.73 -6.46 -2.95
N LEU A 32 -3.30 -6.92 -1.84
CA LEU A 32 -4.40 -6.21 -1.17
C LEU A 32 -3.99 -4.80 -0.72
N LEU A 33 -2.78 -4.62 -0.19
CA LEU A 33 -2.26 -3.31 0.18
C LEU A 33 -2.04 -2.42 -1.06
N GLU A 34 -1.42 -2.96 -2.11
CA GLU A 34 -1.19 -2.24 -3.37
C GLU A 34 -2.51 -1.77 -4.02
N GLU A 35 -3.52 -2.65 -4.07
CA GLU A 35 -4.86 -2.32 -4.55
C GLU A 35 -5.51 -1.22 -3.70
N ALA A 36 -5.46 -1.34 -2.36
CA ALA A 36 -6.02 -0.34 -1.46
C ALA A 36 -5.35 1.04 -1.61
N PHE A 37 -4.02 1.07 -1.77
CA PHE A 37 -3.29 2.31 -2.05
C PHE A 37 -3.64 2.89 -3.43
N GLY A 38 -3.77 2.03 -4.45
CA GLY A 38 -4.18 2.41 -5.79
C GLY A 38 -5.56 3.06 -5.80
N GLU A 39 -6.56 2.39 -5.22
CA GLU A 39 -7.93 2.90 -5.11
C GLU A 39 -7.98 4.23 -4.34
N TYR A 40 -7.24 4.32 -3.23
CA TYR A 40 -7.17 5.55 -2.44
C TYR A 40 -6.64 6.73 -3.28
N ALA A 41 -5.59 6.49 -4.07
CA ALA A 41 -4.99 7.50 -4.93
C ALA A 41 -5.90 7.88 -6.11
N GLU A 42 -6.65 6.94 -6.68
CA GLU A 42 -7.60 7.22 -7.76
C GLU A 42 -8.79 8.05 -7.28
N ARG A 43 -9.29 7.79 -6.07
CA ARG A 43 -10.37 8.59 -5.46
C ARG A 43 -9.91 9.98 -5.00
N ARG A 44 -8.60 10.25 -4.97
CA ARG A 44 -7.99 11.50 -4.48
C ARG A 44 -6.87 11.98 -5.42
N PRO A 45 -7.23 12.44 -6.64
CA PRO A 45 -6.25 12.83 -7.66
C PRO A 45 -5.31 13.95 -7.17
N GLU A 46 -5.77 14.84 -6.31
CA GLU A 46 -4.96 15.89 -5.68
C GLU A 46 -3.88 15.33 -4.74
N VAL A 47 -4.16 14.24 -4.04
CA VAL A 47 -3.17 13.55 -3.18
C VAL A 47 -2.20 12.79 -4.06
N LYS A 48 -2.70 12.07 -5.09
CA LYS A 48 -1.88 11.35 -6.06
C LYS A 48 -0.86 12.27 -6.74
N GLU A 49 -1.29 13.45 -7.17
CA GLU A 49 -0.42 14.46 -7.79
C GLU A 49 0.64 14.99 -6.82
N LYS A 50 0.28 15.26 -5.56
CA LYS A 50 1.25 15.68 -4.53
C LYS A 50 2.29 14.60 -4.27
N VAL A 51 1.89 13.33 -4.17
CA VAL A 51 2.83 12.21 -3.97
C VAL A 51 3.81 12.10 -5.12
N LYS A 52 3.34 12.17 -6.37
CA LYS A 52 4.20 12.13 -7.57
C LYS A 52 5.25 13.23 -7.54
N ARG A 53 4.85 14.48 -7.30
CA ARG A 53 5.77 15.62 -7.20
C ARG A 53 6.83 15.42 -6.12
N ILE A 54 6.47 14.84 -4.98
CA ILE A 54 7.43 14.57 -3.91
C ILE A 54 8.43 13.50 -4.36
N MET A 55 7.96 12.43 -5.01
CA MET A 55 8.83 11.36 -5.52
C MET A 55 9.81 11.89 -6.58
N GLU A 56 9.33 12.70 -7.53
CA GLU A 56 10.16 13.30 -8.59
C GLU A 56 11.22 14.27 -8.04
N ASN A 57 10.96 14.92 -6.91
CA ASN A 57 11.91 15.82 -6.25
C ASN A 57 12.89 15.11 -5.29
N LEU A 58 12.66 13.82 -4.98
CA LEU A 58 13.51 13.00 -4.12
C LEU A 58 14.49 12.12 -4.90
N GLU A 59 14.29 11.93 -6.20
CA GLU A 59 15.22 11.27 -7.14
C GLU A 59 16.27 12.25 -7.70
#